data_AF-A0A7J3EPG1-F1
#
_entry.id   AF-A0A7J3EPG1-F1
#
_cell.length_a   1.000
_cell.length_b   1.000
_cell.length_c   1.000
_cell.angle_alpha   90.00
_cell.angle_beta   90.00
_cell.angle_gamma   90.00
#
_symmetry.space_group_name_H-M   'P 1'
#
loop_
_entity.id
_entity.type
_entity.pdbx_description
1 polymer ?
#
loop_
_entity_poly.entity_id
_entity_poly.type
_entity_poly.pdbx_seq_one_letter_code
_entity_poly.pdbx_strand_id
1 'polypeptide(L)'
;MYRSGVRELEGSTYRLNRQQYNRVLLNMRIITDSFIGYFGEDEFVELVGNPAGFSALCISAGLEDYSANSVLYVLTALKDSLTSDMGVGVAGGAFTERFVVPKEIERLG
;
A
#
# COMPACT_ATOMS: atom_id res chain seq x y z
N MET A 1 11.00 -10.65 0.26
CA MET A 1 9.93 -9.65 0.47
C MET A 1 10.06 -9.10 1.89
N TYR A 2 10.32 -7.80 2.03
CA TYR A 2 10.52 -7.14 3.34
C TYR A 2 9.18 -6.58 3.82
N ARG A 3 8.79 -6.90 5.06
CA ARG A 3 7.55 -6.42 5.69
C ARG A 3 7.88 -5.25 6.61
N SER A 4 7.37 -4.07 6.31
CA SER A 4 7.56 -2.91 7.19
C SER A 4 6.75 -3.06 8.47
N GLY A 5 7.41 -2.93 9.62
CA GLY A 5 6.75 -3.03 10.91
C GLY A 5 5.94 -1.76 11.24
N VAL A 6 4.76 -1.92 11.82
CA VAL A 6 3.89 -0.81 12.33
C VAL A 6 4.64 0.19 13.23
N ARG A 7 5.76 -0.21 13.82
CA ARG A 7 6.65 0.64 14.62
C ARG A 7 7.35 1.73 13.82
N GLU A 8 7.50 1.58 12.51
CA GLU A 8 8.25 2.50 11.68
C GLU A 8 7.39 3.64 11.15
N LEU A 9 6.05 3.52 11.15
CA LEU A 9 5.12 4.49 10.56
C LEU A 9 4.77 5.66 11.49
N GLU A 10 5.72 6.16 12.29
CA GLU A 10 5.46 7.19 13.31
C GLU A 10 5.29 8.59 12.68
N GLY A 11 4.04 9.09 12.70
CA GLY A 11 3.67 10.49 12.41
C GLY A 11 2.79 11.06 13.54
N SER A 12 2.89 12.37 13.79
CA SER A 12 2.59 13.03 15.07
C SER A 12 1.13 13.05 15.58
N THR A 13 0.14 12.44 14.92
CA THR A 13 -1.26 12.66 15.36
C THR A 13 -2.26 11.51 15.18
N TYR A 14 -1.89 10.37 14.57
CA TYR A 14 -2.80 9.21 14.50
C TYR A 14 -2.01 7.91 14.26
N ARG A 15 -2.16 6.93 15.15
CA ARG A 15 -1.45 5.64 15.09
C ARG A 15 -2.43 4.49 15.01
N LEU A 16 -2.38 3.72 13.93
CA LEU A 16 -3.05 2.43 13.90
C LEU A 16 -2.35 1.47 14.86
N ASN A 17 -3.13 0.81 15.72
CA ASN A 17 -2.64 -0.33 16.45
C ASN A 17 -2.44 -1.53 15.50
N ARG A 18 -1.73 -2.57 15.98
CA ARG A 18 -1.41 -3.75 15.16
C ARG A 18 -2.64 -4.44 14.57
N GLN A 19 -3.75 -4.50 15.32
CA GLN A 19 -4.97 -5.15 14.85
C GLN A 19 -5.63 -4.33 13.74
N GLN A 20 -5.68 -3.01 13.88
CA GLN A 20 -6.19 -2.11 12.86
C GLN A 20 -5.36 -2.18 11.58
N TYR A 21 -4.03 -2.13 11.68
CA TYR A 21 -3.16 -2.30 10.51
C TYR A 21 -3.34 -3.66 9.84
N ASN A 22 -3.41 -4.74 10.62
CA ASN A 22 -3.65 -6.08 10.07
C ASN A 22 -4.99 -6.17 9.32
N ARG A 23 -6.01 -5.43 9.76
CA ARG A 23 -7.30 -5.35 9.07
C ARG A 23 -7.17 -4.59 7.74
N VAL A 24 -6.47 -3.46 7.73
CA VAL A 24 -6.16 -2.72 6.51
C VAL A 24 -5.39 -3.60 5.52
N LEU A 25 -4.38 -4.31 5.98
CA LEU A 25 -3.59 -5.23 5.16
C LEU A 25 -4.43 -6.38 4.60
N LEU A 26 -5.32 -6.97 5.39
CA LEU A 26 -6.23 -8.02 4.93
C LEU A 26 -7.17 -7.50 3.84
N ASN A 27 -7.79 -6.34 4.07
CA ASN A 27 -8.65 -5.70 3.09
C ASN A 27 -7.88 -5.38 1.80
N MET A 28 -6.68 -4.83 1.94
CA MET A 28 -5.83 -4.48 0.80
C MET A 28 -5.51 -5.71 -0.05
N ARG A 29 -5.14 -6.85 0.56
CA ARG A 29 -4.90 -8.10 -0.18
C ARG A 29 -6.12 -8.57 -0.96
N ILE A 30 -7.30 -8.51 -0.35
CA ILE A 30 -8.55 -8.90 -1.02
C ILE A 30 -8.82 -7.98 -2.21
N ILE A 31 -8.62 -6.67 -2.02
CA ILE A 31 -8.83 -5.66 -3.06
C ILE A 31 -7.84 -5.85 -4.20
N THR A 32 -6.53 -5.97 -3.93
CA THR A 32 -5.51 -6.12 -4.98
C THR A 32 -5.68 -7.42 -5.75
N ASP A 33 -5.90 -8.54 -5.06
CA ASP A 33 -6.13 -9.84 -5.68
C ASP A 33 -7.37 -9.83 -6.59
N SER A 34 -8.49 -9.30 -6.08
CA SER A 34 -9.73 -9.25 -6.85
C SER A 34 -9.66 -8.28 -8.02
N PHE A 35 -9.10 -7.08 -7.81
CA PHE A 35 -9.07 -6.04 -8.82
C PHE A 35 -8.10 -6.39 -9.95
N ILE A 36 -6.86 -6.76 -9.61
CA ILE A 36 -5.86 -7.16 -10.61
C ILE A 36 -6.33 -8.42 -11.34
N GLY A 37 -6.89 -9.40 -10.62
CA GLY A 37 -7.40 -10.63 -11.24
C GLY A 37 -8.57 -10.42 -12.20
N TYR A 38 -9.38 -9.38 -12.00
CA TYR A 38 -10.55 -9.11 -12.86
C TYR A 38 -10.27 -8.09 -13.97
N PHE A 39 -9.56 -7.01 -13.64
CA PHE A 39 -9.34 -5.88 -14.54
C PHE A 39 -7.96 -5.87 -15.19
N GLY A 40 -6.95 -6.41 -14.51
CA GLY A 40 -5.57 -6.38 -14.98
C GLY A 40 -4.68 -5.40 -14.21
N GLU A 41 -3.40 -5.45 -14.55
CA GLU A 41 -2.32 -4.69 -13.92
C GLU A 41 -2.37 -3.21 -14.29
N ASP A 42 -2.63 -2.90 -15.56
CA ASP A 42 -2.65 -1.53 -16.10
C ASP A 42 -3.80 -0.71 -15.49
N GLU A 43 -4.99 -1.30 -15.42
CA GLU A 43 -6.18 -0.70 -14.80
C GLU A 43 -5.96 -0.47 -13.30
N PHE A 44 -5.24 -1.37 -12.63
CA PHE A 44 -4.89 -1.19 -11.22
C PHE A 44 -3.93 -0.01 -11.03
N VAL A 45 -2.92 0.12 -11.89
CA VAL A 45 -2.00 1.28 -11.88
C VAL A 45 -2.76 2.58 -12.17
N GLU A 46 -3.70 2.58 -13.11
CA GLU A 46 -4.54 3.74 -13.39
C GLU A 46 -5.43 4.13 -12.20
N LEU A 47 -6.04 3.15 -11.54
CA LEU A 47 -6.83 3.36 -10.31
C LEU A 47 -5.99 4.02 -9.22
N VAL A 48 -4.79 3.50 -8.96
CA VAL A 48 -3.88 4.00 -7.92
C VAL A 48 -3.32 5.38 -8.28
N GLY A 49 -3.06 5.64 -9.56
CA GLY A 49 -2.55 6.92 -10.06
C GLY A 49 -3.61 8.04 -10.08
N ASN A 50 -4.90 7.69 -10.10
CA ASN A 50 -5.99 8.64 -10.08
C ASN A 50 -6.32 9.10 -8.63
N PRO A 51 -6.37 10.41 -8.33
CA PRO A 51 -6.67 10.89 -6.97
C PRO A 51 -7.99 10.37 -6.38
N ALA A 52 -9.04 10.25 -7.19
CA ALA A 52 -10.32 9.71 -6.75
C ALA A 52 -10.26 8.19 -6.56
N GLY A 53 -9.56 7.48 -7.46
CA GLY A 53 -9.32 6.04 -7.34
C GLY A 53 -8.51 5.68 -6.10
N PHE A 54 -7.42 6.40 -5.84
CA PHE A 54 -6.63 6.26 -4.63
C PHE A 54 -7.45 6.57 -3.37
N SER A 55 -8.29 7.61 -3.41
CA SER A 55 -9.18 7.94 -2.30
C SER A 55 -10.19 6.82 -2.03
N ALA A 56 -10.78 6.24 -3.08
CA ALA A 56 -11.67 5.09 -2.97
C ALA A 56 -10.94 3.88 -2.38
N LEU A 57 -9.70 3.62 -2.81
CA LEU A 57 -8.86 2.56 -2.27
C LEU A 57 -8.62 2.73 -0.76
N CYS A 58 -8.34 3.94 -0.29
CA CYS A 58 -8.18 4.25 1.13
C CYS A 58 -9.44 3.87 1.94
N ILE A 59 -10.62 4.31 1.48
CA ILE A 59 -11.89 4.00 2.14
C ILE A 59 -12.15 2.49 2.13
N SER A 60 -11.99 1.84 0.99
CA SER A 60 -12.19 0.39 0.85
C SER A 60 -11.25 -0.42 1.74
N ALA A 61 -10.03 0.08 2.00
CA ALA A 61 -9.10 -0.53 2.93
C ALA A 61 -9.50 -0.35 4.41
N GLY A 62 -10.49 0.49 4.71
CA GLY A 62 -10.99 0.76 6.06
C GLY A 62 -10.33 1.98 6.72
N LEU A 63 -9.81 2.92 5.93
CA LEU A 63 -9.23 4.17 6.40
C LEU A 63 -10.16 5.33 6.04
N GLU A 64 -11.11 5.60 6.94
CA GLU A 64 -12.15 6.62 6.76
C GLU A 64 -11.62 8.04 7.04
N ASP A 65 -10.58 8.16 7.88
CA ASP A 65 -9.92 9.44 8.15
C ASP A 65 -8.80 9.70 7.12
N TYR A 66 -8.92 10.74 6.30
CA TYR A 66 -7.90 11.15 5.32
C TYR A 66 -6.80 12.00 5.97
N SER A 67 -6.08 11.41 6.92
CA SER A 67 -4.88 12.03 7.47
C SER A 67 -3.64 11.72 6.62
N ALA A 68 -2.57 12.53 6.73
CA ALA A 68 -1.28 12.21 6.10
C ALA A 68 -0.74 10.82 6.52
N ASN A 69 -1.10 10.36 7.72
CA ASN A 69 -0.74 9.03 8.20
C ASN A 69 -1.52 7.91 7.48
N SER A 70 -2.74 8.18 7.04
CA SER A 70 -3.56 7.20 6.29
C SER A 70 -2.93 6.86 4.95
N VAL A 71 -2.35 7.85 4.27
CA VAL A 71 -1.59 7.64 3.03
C VAL A 71 -0.39 6.71 3.28
N LEU A 72 0.32 6.91 4.40
CA LEU A 72 1.44 6.04 4.79
C LEU A 72 0.99 4.60 5.04
N TYR A 73 -0.11 4.41 5.77
CA TYR A 73 -0.66 3.09 6.04
C TYR A 73 -1.14 2.39 4.76
N VAL A 74 -1.78 3.11 3.84
CA VAL A 74 -2.22 2.56 2.54
C VAL A 74 -1.04 2.14 1.70
N LEU A 75 -0.03 3.00 1.49
CA LEU A 75 1.12 2.67 0.66
C LEU A 75 1.92 1.48 1.23
N THR A 76 2.03 1.40 2.56
CA THR A 76 2.70 0.27 3.21
C THR A 76 1.87 -1.01 3.07
N ALA A 77 0.57 -0.95 3.34
CA ALA A 77 -0.33 -2.10 3.19
C ALA A 77 -0.39 -2.58 1.73
N LEU A 78 -0.38 -1.64 0.78
CA LEU A 78 -0.34 -1.92 -0.65
C LEU A 78 0.95 -2.65 -1.01
N LYS A 79 2.11 -2.13 -0.60
CA LYS A 79 3.42 -2.79 -0.80
C LYS A 79 3.48 -4.19 -0.18
N ASP A 80 2.89 -4.38 1.00
CA ASP A 80 2.83 -5.67 1.71
C ASP A 80 1.78 -6.65 1.13
N SER A 81 0.85 -6.15 0.30
CA SER A 81 -0.23 -6.93 -0.30
C SER A 81 0.12 -7.47 -1.70
N LEU A 82 0.90 -6.72 -2.47
CA LEU A 82 1.28 -7.09 -3.83
C LEU A 82 2.36 -8.17 -3.81
N THR A 83 2.10 -9.29 -4.46
CA THR A 83 3.05 -10.39 -4.62
C THR A 83 3.72 -10.34 -5.98
N SER A 84 4.87 -11.00 -6.13
CA SER A 84 5.69 -10.94 -7.35
C SER A 84 4.99 -11.48 -8.61
N ASP A 85 3.96 -12.30 -8.43
CA ASP A 85 3.15 -12.90 -9.48
C ASP A 85 1.98 -12.01 -9.95
N MET A 86 1.72 -10.88 -9.29
CA MET A 86 0.67 -9.93 -9.67
C MET A 86 1.11 -8.92 -10.74
N GLY A 87 2.38 -8.96 -11.19
CA GLY A 87 2.97 -8.06 -12.20
C GLY A 87 3.06 -6.56 -11.81
N VAL A 88 2.45 -6.16 -10.69
CA VAL A 88 2.55 -4.82 -10.11
C VAL A 88 3.38 -4.83 -8.83
N GLY A 89 4.20 -3.79 -8.63
CA GLY A 89 4.97 -3.59 -7.41
C GLY A 89 5.02 -2.13 -6.97
N VAL A 90 5.23 -1.93 -5.67
CA VAL A 90 5.45 -0.60 -5.08
C VAL A 90 6.90 -0.48 -4.63
N ALA A 91 7.62 0.49 -5.21
CA ALA A 91 8.96 0.86 -4.79
C ALA A 91 8.93 2.11 -3.89
N GLY A 92 9.82 2.16 -2.90
CA GLY A 92 9.91 3.29 -1.96
C GLY A 92 9.02 3.16 -0.72
N GLY A 93 8.90 4.27 0.01
CA GLY A 93 8.17 4.37 1.28
C GLY A 93 8.60 5.62 2.06
N ALA A 94 7.83 6.00 3.10
CA ALA A 94 8.34 6.95 4.06
C ALA A 94 9.44 6.31 4.91
N PHE A 95 10.39 7.09 5.40
CA PHE A 95 11.66 6.65 6.02
C PHE A 95 12.72 6.27 4.98
N THR A 96 13.24 7.31 4.34
CA THR A 96 14.25 7.34 3.26
C THR A 96 15.57 6.64 3.57
N GLU A 97 15.90 6.38 4.84
CA GLU A 97 17.11 5.64 5.20
C GLU A 97 17.05 4.14 4.85
N ARG A 98 15.85 3.60 4.59
CA ARG A 98 15.62 2.15 4.44
C ARG A 98 15.17 1.70 3.06
N PHE A 99 14.70 2.63 2.23
CA PHE A 99 14.22 2.34 0.88
C PHE A 99 15.17 2.96 -0.13
N VAL A 100 15.80 2.12 -0.95
CA VAL A 100 16.66 2.55 -2.07
C VAL A 100 15.89 2.27 -3.35
N VAL A 101 15.05 3.24 -3.75
CA VAL A 101 14.11 3.10 -4.86
C VAL A 101 14.75 2.52 -6.14
N PRO A 102 15.95 2.95 -6.59
CA PRO A 102 16.58 2.35 -7.77
C PRO A 102 16.80 0.82 -7.64
N LYS A 103 17.28 0.35 -6.48
CA LYS A 103 17.50 -1.07 -6.21
C LYS A 103 16.21 -1.87 -6.07
N GLU A 104 15.11 -1.22 -5.69
CA GLU A 104 13.80 -1.87 -5.63
C GLU A 104 13.20 -2.01 -7.02
N ILE A 105 13.34 -1.01 -7.88
CA ILE A 105 12.94 -1.09 -9.29
C ILE A 105 13.70 -2.20 -10.02
N GLU A 106 15.01 -2.32 -9.81
CA GLU A 106 15.83 -3.42 -10.35
C GLU A 106 15.38 -4.83 -9.94
N ARG A 107 14.61 -4.97 -8.84
CA ARG A 107 14.07 -6.26 -8.37
C ARG A 107 12.66 -6.54 -8.86
N LEU A 108 11.98 -5.52 -9.41
CA LEU A 108 10.63 -5.60 -9.95
C LEU A 108 10.63 -5.88 -11.46
N GLY A 109 11.73 -5.54 -12.16
CA GLY A 109 12.02 -5.96 -13.54
C GLY A 109 12.93 -7.17 -13.62
#